data_AF-A0A9W4XG57-F1
#
_entry.id   AF-A0A9W4XG57-F1
#
_cell.length_a   1.000
_cell.length_b   1.000
_cell.length_c   1.000
_cell.angle_alpha   90.00
_cell.angle_beta   90.00
_cell.angle_gamma   90.00
#
_symmetry.space_group_name_H-M   'P 1'
#
loop_
_entity.id
_entity.type
_entity.pdbx_description
1 polymer ?
#
loop_
_entity_poly.entity_id
_entity_poly.type
_entity_poly.pdbx_seq_one_letter_code
_entity_poly.pdbx_strand_id
1 'polypeptide(L)'
;MPSKGIICFSYNTIPDLSITFSVPGKTITKRSTHEHTIDHLEVESSALPRFKFSGEFSFSVQTTTNNNNEKKLTKQSVLVNTLTGALESGTMKTMSETHSIFTTTNENNQPKEVVITFIFYDAGPGLAHLPKQHHCSVTTTLNHSSWMTLTIPSSSPLSSRPFKKMVLPSAHDVGMNTMSSATHLLSRSGTGAIKEILGRSLPHGLDLVNRLSDKAVARFAPDIVRALAVTQKDSVLDLLRIGARYFEFRPARCHGRLLAWAPTDADVGKRGGEAFDDTIYFQHGAIPGMKYQDFLEEVVRFLAENKGEIVVVQNRWDGVPGECARPSGEELQRVLDDVLKGKEDTLKAGGIDDVLNKSVQQLRDEKMRLLVCQNVRQVSNYDDDANATLDGGSMVDKLEKMAEEPPKGFPLTLLQCQATPTNIRDVVIASVVDCDVSTSPLLVSKAVCDAKILPLLGGNVGKKLMEGLGDDGLVAINNDFLDGATVELAMKLCRERMS
;
A
#
# COMPACT_ATOMS: atom_id res chain seq x y z
N MET A 1 -21.71 10.43 29.17
CA MET A 1 -22.06 11.34 28.08
C MET A 1 -21.63 10.70 26.76
N PRO A 2 -22.35 10.95 25.64
CA PRO A 2 -21.96 10.42 24.34
C PRO A 2 -20.53 10.83 23.96
N SER A 3 -19.76 9.90 23.41
CA SER A 3 -18.38 10.09 22.96
C SER A 3 -18.03 9.11 21.86
N LYS A 4 -17.03 9.45 21.06
CA LYS A 4 -16.45 8.58 20.05
C LYS A 4 -14.92 8.62 20.15
N GLY A 5 -14.33 7.46 20.38
CA GLY A 5 -12.90 7.30 20.54
C GLY A 5 -12.16 7.24 19.21
N ILE A 6 -10.92 7.73 19.21
CA ILE A 6 -9.97 7.66 18.10
C ILE A 6 -8.62 7.16 18.63
N ILE A 7 -8.16 6.02 18.10
CA ILE A 7 -6.82 5.51 18.33
C ILE A 7 -5.86 6.19 17.35
N CYS A 8 -4.86 6.85 17.89
CA CYS A 8 -3.89 7.64 17.13
C CYS A 8 -2.55 6.89 17.09
N PHE A 9 -2.12 6.49 15.90
CA PHE A 9 -0.82 5.87 15.66
C PHE A 9 0.10 6.93 15.04
N SER A 10 1.37 6.95 15.45
CA SER A 10 2.35 7.78 14.78
C SER A 10 3.74 7.18 14.69
N TYR A 11 4.44 7.56 13.62
CA TYR A 11 5.86 7.31 13.40
C TYR A 11 6.51 8.56 12.77
N ASN A 12 7.69 8.93 13.23
CA ASN A 12 8.42 10.09 12.71
C ASN A 12 9.90 9.74 12.58
N THR A 13 10.59 10.20 11.53
CA THR A 13 12.06 10.07 11.41
C THR A 13 12.78 11.40 11.39
N ILE A 14 12.06 12.53 11.45
CA ILE A 14 12.63 13.86 11.33
C ILE A 14 12.62 14.53 12.71
N PRO A 15 13.79 14.74 13.36
CA PRO A 15 13.88 15.23 14.74
C PRO A 15 13.11 16.54 15.03
N ASP A 16 13.10 17.46 14.07
CA ASP A 16 12.49 18.77 14.24
C ASP A 16 11.01 18.81 13.85
N LEU A 17 10.39 17.66 13.55
CA LEU A 17 8.96 17.55 13.31
C LEU A 17 8.22 17.07 14.54
N SER A 18 6.98 17.55 14.66
CA SER A 18 6.01 17.04 15.61
C SER A 18 4.70 16.71 14.93
N ILE A 19 4.11 15.59 15.33
CA ILE A 19 2.75 15.18 14.95
C ILE A 19 1.84 15.50 16.11
N THR A 20 0.84 16.34 15.89
CA THR A 20 -0.13 16.73 16.91
C THR A 20 -1.51 16.22 16.54
N PHE A 21 -2.11 15.43 17.43
CA PHE A 21 -3.51 14.99 17.35
C PHE A 21 -4.36 15.85 18.28
N SER A 22 -5.54 16.26 17.84
CA SER A 22 -6.43 17.12 18.63
C SER A 22 -7.88 16.74 18.48
N VAL A 23 -8.59 16.83 19.60
CA VAL A 23 -10.06 16.81 19.74
C VAL A 23 -10.47 18.02 20.58
N PRO A 24 -11.77 18.35 20.70
CA PRO A 24 -12.20 19.44 21.58
C PRO A 24 -11.72 19.22 23.02
N GLY A 25 -10.99 20.20 23.57
CA GLY A 25 -10.51 20.18 24.96
C GLY A 25 -9.25 19.33 25.21
N LYS A 26 -8.74 18.56 24.25
CA LYS A 26 -7.54 17.72 24.44
C LYS A 26 -6.67 17.68 23.20
N THR A 27 -5.36 17.78 23.42
CA THR A 27 -4.33 17.71 22.37
C THR A 27 -3.17 16.84 22.84
N ILE A 28 -2.63 16.02 21.94
CA ILE A 28 -1.43 15.19 22.17
C ILE A 28 -0.42 15.52 21.08
N THR A 29 0.83 15.78 21.47
CA THR A 29 1.93 16.07 20.53
C THR A 29 3.03 15.02 20.67
N LYS A 30 3.44 14.46 19.53
CA LYS A 30 4.48 13.43 19.42
C LYS A 30 5.70 13.99 18.73
N ARG A 31 6.86 13.74 19.35
CA ARG A 31 8.19 14.20 18.90
C ARG A 31 9.22 13.08 18.88
N SER A 32 8.88 11.88 19.34
CA SER A 32 9.80 10.74 19.29
C SER A 32 10.09 10.37 17.84
N THR A 33 11.34 10.04 17.56
CA THR A 33 11.79 9.58 16.25
C THR A 33 12.05 8.08 16.28
N HIS A 34 11.77 7.40 15.17
CA HIS A 34 11.97 5.97 14.96
C HIS A 34 11.23 5.07 15.97
N GLU A 35 10.11 5.56 16.49
CA GLU A 35 9.26 4.84 17.45
C GLU A 35 7.81 4.86 16.97
N HIS A 36 7.14 3.71 17.01
CA HIS A 36 5.70 3.62 16.85
C HIS A 36 5.03 3.97 18.17
N THR A 37 4.25 5.03 18.20
CA THR A 37 3.47 5.40 19.40
C THR A 37 1.98 5.21 19.14
N ILE A 38 1.25 4.82 20.19
CA ILE A 38 -0.20 4.61 20.16
C ILE A 38 -0.84 5.41 21.28
N ASP A 39 -1.86 6.18 20.96
CA ASP A 39 -2.61 7.01 21.91
C ASP A 39 -4.11 6.92 21.69
N HIS A 40 -4.85 7.48 22.64
CA HIS A 40 -6.30 7.53 22.61
C HIS A 40 -6.81 8.94 22.89
N LEU A 41 -7.65 9.43 21.98
CA LEU A 41 -8.43 10.66 22.10
C LEU A 41 -9.92 10.36 22.02
N GLU A 42 -10.73 11.16 22.71
CA GLU A 42 -12.18 11.04 22.74
C GLU A 42 -12.81 12.35 22.27
N VAL A 43 -13.69 12.30 21.27
CA VAL A 43 -14.56 13.43 20.96
C VAL A 43 -15.75 13.33 21.90
N GLU A 44 -15.69 14.05 23.01
CA GLU A 44 -16.72 14.02 24.05
C GLU A 44 -17.75 15.13 23.88
N SER A 45 -19.04 14.81 24.05
CA SER A 45 -20.09 15.83 24.04
C SER A 45 -19.93 16.85 25.18
N SER A 46 -19.25 16.48 26.28
CA SER A 46 -18.89 17.36 27.41
C SER A 46 -18.08 18.57 26.98
N ALA A 47 -17.21 18.36 26.00
CA ALA A 47 -16.23 19.34 25.54
C ALA A 47 -16.79 20.21 24.40
N LEU A 48 -18.07 20.01 24.03
CA LEU A 48 -18.75 20.75 22.98
C LEU A 48 -19.67 21.83 23.55
N PRO A 49 -19.93 22.91 22.79
CA PRO A 49 -21.00 23.86 23.12
C PRO A 49 -22.36 23.15 23.29
N ARG A 50 -23.24 23.71 24.12
CA ARG A 50 -24.59 23.16 24.34
C ARG A 50 -25.31 22.93 23.00
N PHE A 51 -25.96 21.77 22.89
CA PHE A 51 -26.70 21.30 21.70
C PHE A 51 -25.84 21.07 20.44
N LYS A 52 -24.51 21.02 20.56
CA LYS A 52 -23.65 20.47 19.51
C LYS A 52 -23.26 19.04 19.83
N PHE A 53 -23.35 18.19 18.81
CA PHE A 53 -23.01 16.77 18.92
C PHE A 53 -21.84 16.38 18.03
N SER A 54 -21.24 17.30 17.29
CA SER A 54 -20.13 17.03 16.38
C SER A 54 -18.90 17.81 16.82
N GLY A 55 -17.78 17.10 17.01
CA GLY A 55 -16.50 17.69 17.36
C GLY A 55 -15.45 17.39 16.29
N GLU A 56 -14.51 18.31 16.09
CA GLU A 56 -13.42 18.12 15.14
C GLU A 56 -12.34 17.23 15.76
N PHE A 57 -12.09 16.08 15.14
CA PHE A 57 -10.80 15.41 15.24
C PHE A 57 -9.86 15.97 14.18
N SER A 58 -8.59 16.21 14.51
CA SER A 58 -7.59 16.62 13.55
C SER A 58 -6.21 16.09 13.89
N PHE A 59 -5.38 15.93 12.86
CA PHE A 59 -3.94 15.89 13.04
C PHE A 59 -3.27 17.07 12.35
N SER A 60 -2.11 17.49 12.84
CA SER A 60 -1.24 18.44 12.16
C SER A 60 0.21 18.02 12.28
N VAL A 61 0.99 18.26 11.24
CA VAL A 61 2.44 18.11 11.25
C VAL A 61 3.06 19.48 11.22
N GLN A 62 4.00 19.72 12.12
CA GLN A 62 4.63 21.02 12.30
C GLN A 62 6.15 20.85 12.44
N THR A 63 6.91 21.82 11.96
CA THR A 63 8.37 21.89 12.15
C THR A 63 8.70 22.96 13.16
N THR A 64 9.64 22.68 14.06
CA THR A 64 10.23 23.67 14.97
C THR A 64 11.47 24.26 14.29
N THR A 65 11.45 25.57 14.02
CA THR A 65 12.61 26.27 13.42
C THR A 65 13.59 26.75 14.50
N ASN A 66 14.83 27.09 14.10
CA ASN A 66 15.88 27.60 15.00
C ASN A 66 15.48 28.82 15.85
N ASN A 67 14.44 29.56 15.46
CA ASN A 67 13.89 30.69 16.22
C ASN A 67 12.76 30.27 17.18
N ASN A 68 12.57 28.97 17.43
CA ASN A 68 11.44 28.38 18.15
C ASN A 68 10.06 28.72 17.56
N ASN A 69 10.01 29.15 16.30
CA ASN A 69 8.74 29.35 15.59
C ASN A 69 8.28 28.00 15.03
N GLU A 70 7.06 27.60 15.39
CA GLU A 70 6.39 26.44 14.81
C GLU A 70 5.78 26.80 13.45
N LYS A 71 6.21 26.11 12.39
CA LYS A 71 5.60 26.23 11.07
C LYS A 71 4.77 24.98 10.81
N LYS A 72 3.47 25.16 10.63
CA LYS A 72 2.55 24.09 10.23
C LYS A 72 2.81 23.68 8.78
N LEU A 73 3.09 22.40 8.58
CA LEU A 73 3.30 21.81 7.25
C LEU A 73 1.97 21.31 6.66
N THR A 74 1.11 20.72 7.48
CA THR A 74 -0.24 20.31 7.09
C THR A 74 -1.18 20.26 8.30
N LYS A 75 -2.48 20.34 8.05
CA LYS A 75 -3.55 19.98 8.98
C LYS A 75 -4.62 19.23 8.20
N GLN A 76 -5.01 18.07 8.69
CA GLN A 76 -6.15 17.32 8.19
C GLN A 76 -7.17 17.19 9.32
N SER A 77 -8.46 17.23 9.00
CA SER A 77 -9.50 17.15 10.02
C SER A 77 -10.77 16.47 9.53
N VAL A 78 -11.56 15.97 10.47
CA VAL A 78 -12.89 15.42 10.22
C VAL A 78 -13.80 15.70 11.42
N LEU A 79 -15.05 16.06 11.14
CA LEU A 79 -16.09 16.19 12.14
C LEU A 79 -16.63 14.80 12.48
N VAL A 80 -16.63 14.49 13.77
CA VAL A 80 -17.10 13.23 14.33
C VAL A 80 -18.33 13.49 15.18
N ASN A 81 -19.43 12.81 14.84
CA ASN A 81 -20.65 12.89 15.62
C ASN A 81 -20.54 12.02 16.88
N THR A 82 -20.62 12.65 18.07
CA THR A 82 -20.53 12.01 19.39
C THR A 82 -21.67 11.06 19.72
N LEU A 83 -22.83 11.18 19.05
CA LEU A 83 -23.99 10.30 19.27
C LEU A 83 -23.95 9.06 18.39
N THR A 84 -23.62 9.24 17.10
CA THR A 84 -23.67 8.16 16.11
C THR A 84 -22.30 7.56 15.80
N GLY A 85 -21.23 8.30 16.09
CA GLY A 85 -19.88 8.00 15.64
C GLY A 85 -19.63 8.25 14.16
N ALA A 86 -20.60 8.82 13.42
CA ALA A 86 -20.48 9.03 11.98
C ALA A 86 -19.53 10.19 11.65
N LEU A 87 -18.85 10.07 10.51
CA LEU A 87 -18.04 11.14 9.93
C LEU A 87 -18.92 12.10 9.12
N GLU A 88 -18.82 13.39 9.40
CA GLU A 88 -19.61 14.44 8.73
C GLU A 88 -18.81 15.08 7.59
N SER A 89 -18.20 16.25 7.82
CA SER A 89 -17.34 16.96 6.86
C SER A 89 -15.87 16.90 7.29
N GLY A 90 -14.96 16.97 6.33
CA GLY A 90 -13.53 16.90 6.61
C GLY A 90 -12.70 16.58 5.36
N THR A 91 -11.41 16.36 5.58
CA THR A 91 -10.41 16.00 4.58
C THR A 91 -9.92 14.56 4.71
N MET A 92 -10.58 13.76 5.55
CA MET A 92 -10.20 12.36 5.84
C MET A 92 -11.45 11.46 5.91
N LYS A 93 -12.51 11.81 5.19
CA LYS A 93 -13.77 11.07 5.23
C LYS A 93 -13.68 9.78 4.44
N THR A 94 -12.96 9.81 3.33
CA THR A 94 -12.82 8.66 2.44
C THR A 94 -11.35 8.34 2.20
N MET A 95 -11.05 7.10 1.84
CA MET A 95 -9.70 6.66 1.50
C MET A 95 -9.10 7.43 0.31
N SER A 96 -9.92 7.91 -0.63
CA SER A 96 -9.46 8.78 -1.74
C SER A 96 -9.04 10.17 -1.29
N GLU A 97 -9.31 10.57 -0.05
CA GLU A 97 -8.86 11.85 0.53
C GLU A 97 -7.58 11.70 1.36
N THR A 98 -7.09 10.47 1.56
CA THR A 98 -5.92 10.20 2.41
C THR A 98 -4.61 10.08 1.63
N HIS A 99 -4.54 10.61 0.40
CA HIS A 99 -3.31 10.66 -0.39
C HIS A 99 -2.13 11.27 0.40
N SER A 100 -0.93 10.72 0.19
CA SER A 100 0.29 11.17 0.86
C SER A 100 0.62 12.61 0.46
N ILE A 101 1.07 13.40 1.43
CA ILE A 101 1.37 14.82 1.26
C ILE A 101 2.88 15.00 1.15
N PHE A 102 3.30 15.65 0.07
CA PHE A 102 4.70 16.04 -0.17
C PHE A 102 4.84 17.54 0.05
N THR A 103 5.76 17.94 0.92
CA THR A 103 5.95 19.35 1.29
C THR A 103 7.41 19.63 1.61
N THR A 104 7.79 20.90 1.72
CA THR A 104 9.18 21.29 1.98
C THR A 104 9.30 22.03 3.32
N THR A 105 10.27 21.59 4.13
CA THR A 105 10.76 22.36 5.28
C THR A 105 12.09 23.03 4.95
N ASN A 106 12.33 24.20 5.55
CA ASN A 106 13.58 24.94 5.40
C ASN A 106 14.30 24.90 6.74
N GLU A 107 14.91 23.77 7.03
CA GLU A 107 15.72 23.60 8.23
C GLU A 107 17.15 24.04 7.92
N ASN A 108 17.74 24.92 8.73
CA ASN A 108 19.11 25.42 8.53
C ASN A 108 19.38 26.02 7.13
N ASN A 109 18.39 26.72 6.53
CA ASN A 109 18.43 27.24 5.16
C ASN A 109 18.65 26.17 4.06
N GLN A 110 18.41 24.88 4.36
CA GLN A 110 18.43 23.79 3.38
C GLN A 110 17.01 23.26 3.18
N PRO A 111 16.48 23.31 1.95
CA PRO A 111 15.16 22.73 1.66
C PRO A 111 15.25 21.22 1.80
N LYS A 112 14.42 20.64 2.67
CA LYS A 112 14.21 19.20 2.81
C LYS A 112 12.77 18.87 2.42
N GLU A 113 12.60 17.95 1.49
CA GLU A 113 11.27 17.45 1.15
C GLU A 113 10.85 16.39 2.17
N VAL A 114 9.66 16.58 2.73
CA VAL A 114 9.02 15.76 3.74
C VAL A 114 7.84 15.05 3.09
N VAL A 115 7.71 13.76 3.41
CA VAL A 115 6.59 12.92 3.02
C VAL A 115 5.77 12.62 4.27
N ILE A 116 4.49 12.97 4.21
CA ILE A 116 3.51 12.72 5.27
C ILE A 116 2.50 11.72 4.71
N THR A 117 2.58 10.48 5.16
CA THR A 117 1.62 9.43 4.79
C THR A 117 0.64 9.26 5.94
N PHE A 118 -0.65 9.11 5.65
CA PHE A 118 -1.65 8.90 6.68
C PHE A 118 -2.82 8.07 6.19
N ILE A 119 -3.50 7.41 7.12
CA ILE A 119 -4.75 6.69 6.88
C ILE A 119 -5.74 7.01 7.99
N PHE A 120 -7.03 6.94 7.65
CA PHE A 120 -8.12 7.12 8.60
C PHE A 120 -9.13 5.99 8.42
N TYR A 121 -9.31 5.17 9.45
CA TYR A 121 -10.34 4.13 9.51
C TYR A 121 -11.57 4.70 10.20
N ASP A 122 -12.65 4.83 9.44
CA ASP A 122 -13.98 5.05 9.98
C ASP A 122 -14.46 3.76 10.64
N ALA A 123 -14.97 3.85 11.87
CA ALA A 123 -15.26 2.69 12.70
C ALA A 123 -16.74 2.68 12.99
N GLY A 124 -17.38 1.55 12.70
CA GLY A 124 -18.78 1.32 13.01
C GLY A 124 -19.02 1.07 14.52
N PRO A 125 -20.12 0.36 14.85
CA PRO A 125 -20.48 0.05 16.23
C PRO A 125 -19.66 -1.09 16.85
N GLY A 126 -18.64 -1.59 16.15
CA GLY A 126 -17.74 -2.68 16.56
C GLY A 126 -18.38 -4.06 16.46
N LEU A 127 -18.79 -4.43 15.25
CA LEU A 127 -19.31 -5.76 14.91
C LEU A 127 -18.17 -6.65 14.42
N ALA A 128 -18.34 -7.97 14.51
CA ALA A 128 -17.38 -8.95 14.00
C ALA A 128 -15.93 -8.73 14.47
N HIS A 129 -15.75 -8.31 15.73
CA HIS A 129 -14.46 -7.96 16.33
C HIS A 129 -13.75 -6.73 15.75
N LEU A 130 -14.36 -6.01 14.80
CA LEU A 130 -13.89 -4.69 14.40
C LEU A 130 -13.96 -3.71 15.60
N PRO A 131 -13.03 -2.75 15.70
CA PRO A 131 -13.04 -1.81 16.81
C PRO A 131 -14.21 -0.84 16.72
N LYS A 132 -14.56 -0.26 17.86
CA LYS A 132 -15.59 0.79 17.98
C LYS A 132 -15.01 2.19 17.80
N GLN A 133 -13.69 2.31 17.88
CA GLN A 133 -12.94 3.55 17.79
C GLN A 133 -12.42 3.74 16.38
N HIS A 134 -12.47 4.98 15.88
CA HIS A 134 -11.78 5.33 14.63
C HIS A 134 -10.28 5.12 14.82
N HIS A 135 -9.56 4.82 13.75
CA HIS A 135 -8.09 4.82 13.79
C HIS A 135 -7.55 5.91 12.88
N CYS A 136 -6.53 6.63 13.34
CA CYS A 136 -5.77 7.55 12.51
C CYS A 136 -4.28 7.19 12.65
N SER A 137 -3.62 6.88 11.55
CA SER A 137 -2.18 6.64 11.52
C SER A 137 -1.50 7.72 10.71
N VAL A 138 -0.41 8.29 11.25
CA VAL A 138 0.37 9.35 10.60
C VAL A 138 1.85 9.02 10.67
N THR A 139 2.49 8.94 9.52
CA THR A 139 3.91 8.69 9.37
C THR A 139 4.57 9.89 8.70
N THR A 140 5.73 10.30 9.21
CA THR A 140 6.51 11.44 8.67
C THR A 140 7.95 11.03 8.42
N THR A 141 8.39 11.20 7.16
CA THR A 141 9.73 10.82 6.68
C THR A 141 10.26 11.83 5.67
N LEU A 142 11.52 11.70 5.29
CA LEU A 142 12.06 12.46 4.15
C LEU A 142 11.58 11.85 2.83
N ASN A 143 11.67 12.59 1.74
CA ASN A 143 11.51 11.99 0.41
C ASN A 143 12.64 10.97 0.16
N HIS A 144 12.26 9.75 -0.21
CA HIS A 144 13.16 8.63 -0.46
C HIS A 144 13.36 8.32 -1.96
N SER A 145 13.10 9.27 -2.85
CA SER A 145 13.27 9.12 -4.31
C SER A 145 14.70 8.75 -4.71
N SER A 146 15.70 9.04 -3.87
CA SER A 146 17.11 8.72 -4.15
C SER A 146 17.77 7.90 -3.03
N TRP A 147 17.00 7.12 -2.28
CA TRP A 147 17.54 6.46 -1.08
C TRP A 147 18.65 5.46 -1.39
N MET A 148 18.59 4.73 -2.51
CA MET A 148 19.67 3.79 -2.88
C MET A 148 20.95 4.53 -3.25
N THR A 149 20.83 5.68 -3.90
CA THR A 149 21.96 6.56 -4.23
C THR A 149 22.63 7.10 -2.97
N LEU A 150 21.83 7.52 -1.98
CA LEU A 150 22.33 8.06 -0.72
C LEU A 150 22.91 6.97 0.20
N THR A 151 22.26 5.81 0.25
CA THR A 151 22.63 4.71 1.16
C THR A 151 23.74 3.82 0.59
N ILE A 152 23.78 3.66 -0.73
CA ILE A 152 24.76 2.86 -1.45
C ILE A 152 25.34 3.74 -2.56
N PRO A 153 26.20 4.73 -2.24
CA PRO A 153 26.79 5.60 -3.24
C PRO A 153 27.59 4.81 -4.28
N SER A 154 27.63 5.29 -5.52
CA SER A 154 28.50 4.71 -6.55
C SER A 154 29.95 4.70 -6.09
N SER A 155 30.70 3.66 -6.45
CA SER A 155 32.09 3.44 -6.02
C SER A 155 32.28 3.22 -4.51
N SER A 156 31.21 3.11 -3.72
CA SER A 156 31.33 2.67 -2.31
C SER A 156 31.58 1.16 -2.22
N PRO A 157 32.18 0.64 -1.12
CA PRO A 157 32.27 -0.80 -0.90
C PRO A 157 30.92 -1.51 -0.98
N LEU A 158 29.85 -0.87 -0.50
CA LEU A 158 28.49 -1.40 -0.56
C LEU A 158 28.01 -1.58 -2.02
N SER A 159 28.38 -0.68 -2.93
CA SER A 159 27.96 -0.76 -4.34
C SER A 159 28.55 -1.97 -5.08
N SER A 160 29.71 -2.46 -4.65
CA SER A 160 30.32 -3.69 -5.19
C SER A 160 29.68 -4.99 -4.67
N ARG A 161 28.80 -4.92 -3.67
CA ARG A 161 28.11 -6.09 -3.15
C ARG A 161 27.04 -6.59 -4.14
N PRO A 162 26.75 -7.91 -4.17
CA PRO A 162 25.69 -8.48 -5.00
C PRO A 162 24.33 -7.83 -4.74
N PHE A 163 23.59 -7.50 -5.80
CA PHE A 163 22.27 -6.87 -5.69
C PHE A 163 21.25 -7.77 -4.99
N LYS A 164 21.36 -9.09 -5.12
CA LYS A 164 20.53 -10.04 -4.35
C LYS A 164 20.61 -9.85 -2.83
N LYS A 165 21.61 -9.17 -2.27
CA LYS A 165 21.66 -8.87 -0.83
C LYS A 165 20.74 -7.73 -0.39
N MET A 166 20.15 -7.01 -1.34
CA MET A 166 19.26 -5.88 -1.04
C MET A 166 18.01 -6.33 -0.27
N VAL A 167 17.48 -5.40 0.54
CA VAL A 167 16.16 -5.50 1.16
C VAL A 167 15.34 -4.33 0.62
N LEU A 168 14.27 -4.62 -0.11
CA LEU A 168 13.50 -3.62 -0.84
C LEU A 168 12.12 -3.40 -0.20
N PRO A 169 11.68 -2.15 0.00
CA PRO A 169 10.30 -1.89 0.35
C PRO A 169 9.38 -2.14 -0.86
N SER A 170 8.24 -2.78 -0.59
CA SER A 170 7.27 -3.23 -1.57
C SER A 170 5.85 -2.79 -1.23
N ALA A 171 5.15 -2.27 -2.24
CA ALA A 171 3.71 -2.01 -2.17
C ALA A 171 2.94 -3.27 -2.59
N HIS A 172 2.21 -3.87 -1.65
CA HIS A 172 1.37 -5.04 -1.90
C HIS A 172 0.26 -4.69 -2.91
N ASP A 173 0.08 -5.56 -3.91
CA ASP A 173 -0.94 -5.42 -4.95
C ASP A 173 -0.99 -4.01 -5.56
N VAL A 174 0.17 -3.48 -5.99
CA VAL A 174 0.34 -2.08 -6.42
C VAL A 174 -0.71 -1.58 -7.42
N GLY A 175 -1.21 -2.45 -8.29
CA GLY A 175 -2.22 -2.06 -9.28
C GLY A 175 -3.61 -1.79 -8.70
N MET A 176 -3.85 -2.10 -7.43
CA MET A 176 -5.05 -1.74 -6.69
C MET A 176 -4.88 -0.43 -5.92
N ASN A 177 -4.34 0.59 -6.61
CA ASN A 177 -4.14 1.93 -6.08
C ASN A 177 -5.24 2.93 -6.49
N THR A 178 -6.19 2.50 -7.31
CA THR A 178 -7.29 3.33 -7.81
C THR A 178 -8.54 2.50 -8.06
N MET A 179 -9.68 3.17 -8.00
CA MET A 179 -10.98 2.60 -8.35
C MET A 179 -11.34 2.78 -9.82
N SER A 180 -10.49 3.40 -10.66
CA SER A 180 -10.86 3.79 -12.03
C SER A 180 -11.34 2.61 -12.89
N SER A 181 -10.51 1.57 -13.03
CA SER A 181 -10.83 0.38 -13.82
C SER A 181 -12.02 -0.39 -13.24
N ALA A 182 -12.05 -0.58 -11.93
CA ALA A 182 -13.16 -1.24 -11.25
C ALA A 182 -14.47 -0.47 -11.38
N THR A 183 -14.46 0.85 -11.26
CA THR A 183 -15.67 1.69 -11.41
C THR A 183 -16.18 1.65 -12.85
N HIS A 184 -15.26 1.70 -13.83
CA HIS A 184 -15.63 1.56 -15.24
C HIS A 184 -16.27 0.20 -15.51
N LEU A 185 -15.69 -0.88 -14.97
CA LEU A 185 -16.26 -2.23 -14.98
C LEU A 185 -17.66 -2.26 -14.36
N LEU A 186 -17.82 -1.76 -13.14
CA LEU A 186 -19.06 -1.83 -12.38
C LEU A 186 -20.19 -1.00 -13.02
N SER A 187 -19.84 0.13 -13.65
CA SER A 187 -20.82 0.98 -14.35
C SER A 187 -21.41 0.34 -15.61
N ARG A 188 -20.80 -0.74 -16.12
CA ARG A 188 -21.15 -1.36 -17.41
C ARG A 188 -21.56 -2.82 -17.32
N SER A 189 -21.16 -3.49 -16.26
CA SER A 189 -21.43 -4.90 -16.07
C SER A 189 -22.89 -5.10 -15.65
N GLY A 190 -23.57 -6.06 -16.26
CA GLY A 190 -24.83 -6.55 -15.71
C GLY A 190 -24.61 -7.12 -14.30
N THR A 191 -25.65 -7.09 -13.46
CA THR A 191 -25.59 -7.61 -12.08
C THR A 191 -25.01 -9.02 -12.00
N GLY A 192 -25.34 -9.91 -12.95
CA GLY A 192 -24.79 -11.27 -13.01
C GLY A 192 -23.26 -11.32 -13.20
N ALA A 193 -22.70 -10.45 -14.03
CA ALA A 193 -21.25 -10.36 -14.22
C ALA A 193 -20.56 -9.81 -12.96
N ILE A 194 -21.15 -8.80 -12.32
CA ILE A 194 -20.67 -8.27 -11.04
C ILE A 194 -20.66 -9.38 -9.97
N LYS A 195 -21.75 -10.16 -9.87
CA LYS A 195 -21.86 -11.26 -8.90
C LYS A 195 -20.76 -12.30 -9.07
N GLU A 196 -20.47 -12.69 -10.31
CA GLU A 196 -19.44 -13.67 -10.61
C GLU A 196 -18.02 -13.14 -10.34
N ILE A 197 -17.75 -11.90 -10.77
CA ILE A 197 -16.44 -11.27 -10.56
C ILE A 197 -16.17 -11.12 -9.06
N LEU A 198 -17.11 -10.54 -8.30
CA LEU A 198 -16.96 -10.40 -6.86
C LEU A 198 -16.90 -11.76 -6.17
N GLY A 199 -17.74 -12.72 -6.59
CA GLY A 199 -17.77 -14.05 -6.02
C GLY A 199 -16.46 -14.84 -6.18
N ARG A 200 -15.74 -14.62 -7.28
CA ARG A 200 -14.46 -15.29 -7.57
C ARG A 200 -13.24 -14.54 -7.05
N SER A 201 -13.37 -13.24 -6.83
CA SER A 201 -12.24 -12.39 -6.43
C SER A 201 -12.11 -12.23 -4.92
N LEU A 202 -13.22 -12.47 -4.19
CA LEU A 202 -13.26 -12.28 -2.75
C LEU A 202 -13.40 -13.63 -2.04
N PRO A 203 -12.58 -13.90 -1.01
CA PRO A 203 -12.81 -15.00 -0.09
C PRO A 203 -14.23 -14.92 0.48
N HIS A 204 -14.98 -16.04 0.43
CA HIS A 204 -16.40 -16.09 0.80
C HIS A 204 -17.32 -15.11 0.02
N GLY A 205 -16.84 -14.51 -1.08
CA GLY A 205 -17.56 -13.53 -1.88
C GLY A 205 -18.87 -14.08 -2.44
N LEU A 206 -18.88 -15.34 -2.87
CA LEU A 206 -20.10 -16.01 -3.34
C LEU A 206 -21.20 -16.06 -2.26
N ASP A 207 -20.86 -16.36 -1.01
CA ASP A 207 -21.84 -16.44 0.08
C ASP A 207 -22.44 -15.08 0.43
N LEU A 208 -21.61 -14.02 0.40
CA LEU A 208 -22.06 -12.64 0.60
C LEU A 208 -22.98 -12.20 -0.55
N VAL A 209 -22.51 -12.37 -1.78
CA VAL A 209 -23.19 -11.94 -2.99
C VAL A 209 -24.51 -12.69 -3.20
N ASN A 210 -24.58 -13.98 -2.84
CA ASN A 210 -25.79 -14.78 -2.95
C ASN A 210 -26.87 -14.40 -1.93
N ARG A 211 -26.51 -13.76 -0.82
CA ARG A 211 -27.47 -13.23 0.17
C ARG A 211 -28.07 -11.88 -0.23
N LEU A 212 -27.44 -11.19 -1.16
CA LEU A 212 -27.88 -9.89 -1.64
C LEU A 212 -28.79 -10.03 -2.87
N SER A 213 -29.90 -9.28 -2.88
CA SER A 213 -30.70 -9.10 -4.10
C SER A 213 -29.85 -8.47 -5.21
N ASP A 214 -30.18 -8.71 -6.48
CA ASP A 214 -29.42 -8.15 -7.61
C ASP A 214 -29.33 -6.61 -7.55
N LYS A 215 -30.40 -5.95 -7.11
CA LYS A 215 -30.42 -4.50 -6.89
C LYS A 215 -29.49 -4.06 -5.75
N ALA A 216 -29.37 -4.85 -4.70
CA ALA A 216 -28.44 -4.59 -3.60
C ALA A 216 -26.99 -4.78 -4.04
N VAL A 217 -26.69 -5.84 -4.82
CA VAL A 217 -25.33 -6.05 -5.35
C VAL A 217 -24.88 -4.91 -6.25
N ALA A 218 -25.71 -4.48 -7.21
CA ALA A 218 -25.36 -3.35 -8.06
C ALA A 218 -25.07 -2.07 -7.27
N ARG A 219 -25.81 -1.85 -6.17
CA ARG A 219 -25.64 -0.69 -5.31
C ARG A 219 -24.34 -0.76 -4.49
N PHE A 220 -24.03 -1.90 -3.91
CA PHE A 220 -22.89 -2.05 -2.98
C PHE A 220 -21.58 -2.45 -3.66
N ALA A 221 -21.59 -2.88 -4.92
CA ALA A 221 -20.39 -3.39 -5.58
C ALA A 221 -19.20 -2.39 -5.60
N PRO A 222 -19.38 -1.08 -5.87
CA PRO A 222 -18.27 -0.13 -5.77
C PRO A 222 -17.66 -0.06 -4.37
N ASP A 223 -18.50 -0.21 -3.36
CA ASP A 223 -18.12 -0.11 -1.95
C ASP A 223 -17.44 -1.40 -1.49
N ILE A 224 -17.90 -2.56 -1.96
CA ILE A 224 -17.23 -3.86 -1.79
C ILE A 224 -15.82 -3.81 -2.35
N VAL A 225 -15.65 -3.36 -3.60
CA VAL A 225 -14.32 -3.30 -4.22
C VAL A 225 -13.43 -2.31 -3.48
N ARG A 226 -13.94 -1.13 -3.15
CA ARG A 226 -13.19 -0.12 -2.39
C ARG A 226 -12.75 -0.64 -1.02
N ALA A 227 -13.64 -1.33 -0.31
CA ALA A 227 -13.37 -1.80 1.05
C ALA A 227 -12.40 -3.00 1.07
N LEU A 228 -12.46 -3.87 0.06
CA LEU A 228 -11.83 -5.19 0.15
C LEU A 228 -10.69 -5.42 -0.83
N ALA A 229 -10.59 -4.64 -1.92
CA ALA A 229 -9.62 -4.90 -2.98
C ALA A 229 -8.58 -3.78 -3.14
N VAL A 230 -8.86 -2.56 -2.68
CA VAL A 230 -7.90 -1.43 -2.76
C VAL A 230 -6.88 -1.55 -1.64
N THR A 231 -5.64 -1.89 -2.01
CA THR A 231 -4.51 -2.13 -1.10
C THR A 231 -3.55 -0.95 -1.04
N GLN A 232 -3.62 -0.04 -2.00
CA GLN A 232 -2.81 1.18 -2.05
C GLN A 232 -3.71 2.39 -2.26
N LYS A 233 -3.26 3.55 -1.78
CA LYS A 233 -3.97 4.82 -1.94
C LYS A 233 -3.18 5.85 -2.76
N ASP A 234 -1.90 5.60 -2.99
CA ASP A 234 -1.00 6.55 -3.63
C ASP A 234 -0.68 6.13 -5.07
N SER A 235 -0.35 7.09 -5.93
CA SER A 235 0.09 6.82 -7.30
C SER A 235 1.40 6.02 -7.31
N VAL A 236 1.75 5.38 -8.44
CA VAL A 236 3.01 4.61 -8.51
C VAL A 236 4.21 5.54 -8.32
N LEU A 237 4.17 6.74 -8.91
CA LEU A 237 5.17 7.78 -8.63
C LEU A 237 5.28 8.14 -7.15
N ASP A 238 4.15 8.35 -6.46
CA ASP A 238 4.19 8.71 -5.05
C ASP A 238 4.70 7.56 -4.19
N LEU A 239 4.36 6.31 -4.51
CA LEU A 239 4.95 5.12 -3.88
C LEU A 239 6.46 5.06 -4.09
N LEU A 240 6.95 5.40 -5.29
CA LEU A 240 8.39 5.48 -5.60
C LEU A 240 9.08 6.63 -4.82
N ARG A 241 8.40 7.77 -4.62
CA ARG A 241 8.89 8.90 -3.80
C ARG A 241 8.87 8.58 -2.31
N ILE A 242 7.87 7.83 -1.83
CA ILE A 242 7.81 7.26 -0.48
C ILE A 242 8.98 6.29 -0.28
N GLY A 243 9.34 5.52 -1.31
CA GLY A 243 10.59 4.76 -1.34
C GLY A 243 10.49 3.34 -1.90
N ALA A 244 9.32 2.91 -2.39
CA ALA A 244 9.10 1.59 -3.00
C ALA A 244 10.15 1.29 -4.08
N ARG A 245 10.72 0.08 -4.09
CA ARG A 245 11.67 -0.37 -5.13
C ARG A 245 11.41 -1.79 -5.60
N TYR A 246 10.42 -2.45 -5.03
CA TYR A 246 9.94 -3.74 -5.45
C TYR A 246 8.44 -3.67 -5.67
N PHE A 247 7.96 -4.27 -6.75
CA PHE A 247 6.55 -4.38 -7.04
C PHE A 247 6.23 -5.78 -7.51
N GLU A 248 5.20 -6.39 -6.92
CA GLU A 248 4.53 -7.51 -7.55
C GLU A 248 3.41 -7.01 -8.45
N PHE A 249 3.35 -7.52 -9.67
CA PHE A 249 2.31 -7.20 -10.62
C PHE A 249 1.66 -8.50 -11.08
N ARG A 250 0.32 -8.53 -11.16
CA ARG A 250 -0.46 -9.67 -11.63
C ARG A 250 -1.08 -9.37 -13.00
N PRO A 251 -0.29 -9.38 -14.09
CA PRO A 251 -0.76 -8.91 -15.39
C PRO A 251 -1.68 -9.93 -16.05
N ALA A 252 -2.92 -9.56 -16.34
CA ALA A 252 -3.83 -10.34 -17.19
C ALA A 252 -4.89 -9.45 -17.83
N ARG A 253 -5.45 -9.94 -18.94
CA ARG A 253 -6.65 -9.34 -19.55
C ARG A 253 -7.83 -9.50 -18.62
N CYS A 254 -8.82 -8.63 -18.76
CA CYS A 254 -10.06 -8.76 -18.00
C CYS A 254 -10.76 -10.09 -18.27
N HIS A 255 -11.54 -10.51 -17.27
CA HIS A 255 -12.34 -11.73 -17.34
C HIS A 255 -13.15 -11.80 -18.64
N GLY A 256 -13.16 -12.95 -19.33
CA GLY A 256 -13.79 -13.07 -20.66
C GLY A 256 -15.25 -12.63 -20.74
N ARG A 257 -16.02 -12.76 -19.64
CA ARG A 257 -17.39 -12.20 -19.57
C ARG A 257 -17.46 -10.69 -19.59
N LEU A 258 -16.43 -9.98 -19.13
CA LEU A 258 -16.34 -8.53 -19.26
C LEU A 258 -16.06 -8.13 -20.71
N LEU A 259 -15.12 -8.83 -21.35
CA LEU A 259 -14.78 -8.61 -22.75
C LEU A 259 -15.97 -8.91 -23.68
N ALA A 260 -16.77 -9.93 -23.38
CA ALA A 260 -17.99 -10.24 -24.11
C ALA A 260 -19.08 -9.15 -24.01
N TRP A 261 -18.96 -8.23 -23.04
CA TRP A 261 -19.85 -7.09 -22.84
C TRP A 261 -19.21 -5.77 -23.27
N ALA A 262 -17.94 -5.80 -23.74
CA ALA A 262 -17.32 -4.64 -24.36
C ALA A 262 -18.11 -4.28 -25.62
N PRO A 263 -18.48 -2.99 -25.80
CA PRO A 263 -19.27 -2.58 -26.95
C PRO A 263 -18.54 -2.92 -28.25
N THR A 264 -19.28 -3.44 -29.22
CA THR A 264 -18.79 -3.49 -30.61
C THR A 264 -18.75 -2.07 -31.18
N ASP A 265 -18.03 -1.83 -32.27
CA ASP A 265 -17.98 -0.50 -32.94
C ASP A 265 -19.40 0.05 -33.26
N ALA A 266 -20.40 -0.82 -33.39
CA ALA A 266 -21.80 -0.46 -33.59
C ALA A 266 -22.52 0.09 -32.33
N ASP A 267 -21.97 -0.12 -31.13
CA ASP A 267 -22.54 0.25 -29.84
C ASP A 267 -21.90 1.50 -29.21
N VAL A 268 -20.74 1.93 -29.72
CA VAL A 268 -19.94 3.06 -29.20
C VAL A 268 -20.73 4.38 -29.16
N GLY A 269 -21.77 4.53 -29.98
CA GLY A 269 -22.65 5.72 -30.00
C GLY A 269 -23.92 5.64 -29.12
N LYS A 270 -24.31 4.46 -28.60
CA LYS A 270 -25.61 4.27 -27.92
C LYS A 270 -25.55 4.23 -26.41
N ARG A 271 -24.37 3.93 -25.82
CA ARG A 271 -24.20 3.75 -24.37
C ARG A 271 -23.33 4.83 -23.69
N GLY A 272 -22.90 5.86 -24.41
CA GLY A 272 -22.35 7.09 -23.83
C GLY A 272 -21.01 6.95 -23.09
N GLY A 273 -20.11 6.04 -23.49
CA GLY A 273 -18.76 6.00 -22.92
C GLY A 273 -17.75 5.13 -23.69
N GLU A 274 -16.45 5.41 -23.52
CA GLU A 274 -15.30 4.77 -24.17
C GLU A 274 -15.18 3.28 -23.82
N ALA A 275 -15.00 2.36 -24.78
CA ALA A 275 -14.89 0.91 -24.56
C ALA A 275 -13.84 0.55 -23.47
N PHE A 276 -14.04 -0.56 -22.75
CA PHE A 276 -12.99 -1.07 -21.86
C PHE A 276 -11.91 -1.67 -22.76
N ASP A 277 -10.71 -1.08 -22.77
CA ASP A 277 -9.66 -1.51 -23.68
C ASP A 277 -9.31 -2.98 -23.40
N ASP A 278 -9.33 -3.81 -24.44
CA ASP A 278 -8.84 -5.18 -24.36
C ASP A 278 -7.30 -5.16 -24.31
N THR A 279 -6.80 -4.91 -23.11
CA THR A 279 -5.37 -4.82 -22.79
C THR A 279 -5.07 -5.51 -21.46
N ILE A 280 -3.82 -5.40 -21.01
CA ILE A 280 -3.29 -6.04 -19.81
C ILE A 280 -3.49 -5.11 -18.61
N TYR A 281 -4.15 -5.62 -17.58
CA TYR A 281 -4.39 -4.94 -16.31
C TYR A 281 -3.76 -5.72 -15.17
N PHE A 282 -3.54 -5.05 -14.04
CA PHE A 282 -3.38 -5.73 -12.78
C PHE A 282 -4.67 -6.48 -12.42
N GLN A 283 -4.56 -7.70 -11.90
CA GLN A 283 -5.69 -8.48 -11.45
C GLN A 283 -5.59 -8.77 -9.95
N HIS A 284 -6.59 -8.34 -9.19
CA HIS A 284 -6.86 -8.80 -7.84
C HIS A 284 -8.05 -9.76 -7.88
N GLY A 285 -7.77 -11.05 -7.99
CA GLY A 285 -8.78 -12.00 -8.46
C GLY A 285 -9.20 -11.68 -9.89
N ALA A 286 -10.50 -11.51 -10.14
CA ALA A 286 -11.06 -11.02 -11.40
C ALA A 286 -11.34 -9.51 -11.41
N ILE A 287 -11.00 -8.78 -10.34
CA ILE A 287 -11.17 -7.33 -10.27
C ILE A 287 -9.96 -6.66 -10.93
N PRO A 288 -10.14 -5.91 -12.03
CA PRO A 288 -9.05 -5.22 -12.69
C PRO A 288 -8.66 -3.94 -11.96
N GLY A 289 -7.36 -3.77 -11.76
CA GLY A 289 -6.70 -2.56 -11.27
C GLY A 289 -6.14 -1.71 -12.42
N MET A 290 -4.99 -1.06 -12.20
CA MET A 290 -4.34 -0.23 -13.22
C MET A 290 -3.83 -1.02 -14.43
N LYS A 291 -3.67 -0.35 -15.57
CA LYS A 291 -3.07 -0.95 -16.78
C LYS A 291 -1.59 -1.25 -16.57
N TYR A 292 -1.10 -2.35 -17.14
CA TYR A 292 0.31 -2.72 -17.02
C TYR A 292 1.24 -1.72 -17.70
N GLN A 293 0.81 -1.15 -18.82
CA GLN A 293 1.56 -0.10 -19.52
C GLN A 293 1.70 1.15 -18.65
N ASP A 294 0.61 1.68 -18.10
CA ASP A 294 0.61 2.87 -17.24
C ASP A 294 1.55 2.67 -16.03
N PHE A 295 1.51 1.48 -15.41
CA PHE A 295 2.43 1.11 -14.32
C PHE A 295 3.91 1.21 -14.75
N LEU A 296 4.27 0.59 -15.88
CA LEU A 296 5.65 0.61 -16.39
C LEU A 296 6.08 2.02 -16.80
N GLU A 297 5.19 2.82 -17.39
CA GLU A 297 5.45 4.22 -17.76
C GLU A 297 5.81 5.07 -16.54
N GLU A 298 5.08 4.92 -15.42
CA GLU A 298 5.40 5.61 -14.17
C GLU A 298 6.77 5.19 -13.60
N VAL A 299 7.08 3.89 -13.62
CA VAL A 299 8.38 3.37 -13.17
C VAL A 299 9.52 3.89 -14.05
N VAL A 300 9.35 3.86 -15.38
CA VAL A 300 10.36 4.33 -16.33
C VAL A 300 10.57 5.84 -16.21
N ARG A 301 9.50 6.62 -16.04
CA ARG A 301 9.59 8.06 -15.76
C ARG A 301 10.42 8.33 -14.50
N PHE A 302 10.12 7.63 -13.40
CA PHE A 302 10.88 7.76 -12.17
C PHE A 302 12.38 7.41 -12.34
N LEU A 303 12.69 6.31 -13.02
CA LEU A 303 14.07 5.88 -13.25
C LEU A 303 14.83 6.81 -14.21
N ALA A 304 14.15 7.52 -15.12
CA ALA A 304 14.78 8.53 -15.95
C ALA A 304 15.28 9.73 -15.10
N GLU A 305 14.50 10.11 -14.09
CA GLU A 305 14.80 11.20 -13.16
C GLU A 305 15.78 10.79 -12.05
N ASN A 306 15.78 9.51 -11.65
CA ASN A 306 16.55 9.00 -10.51
C ASN A 306 17.61 7.97 -10.95
N LYS A 307 18.74 8.46 -11.45
CA LYS A 307 19.77 7.65 -12.14
C LYS A 307 20.47 6.58 -11.30
N GLY A 308 20.51 6.73 -9.98
CA GLY A 308 21.14 5.76 -9.07
C GLY A 308 20.19 4.74 -8.47
N GLU A 309 18.89 4.82 -8.77
CA GLU A 309 17.88 3.90 -8.27
C GLU A 309 17.68 2.71 -9.22
N ILE A 310 17.26 1.59 -8.65
CA ILE A 310 16.95 0.35 -9.35
C ILE A 310 15.57 -0.12 -8.85
N VAL A 311 14.66 -0.44 -9.76
CA VAL A 311 13.32 -0.97 -9.44
C VAL A 311 13.20 -2.40 -9.94
N VAL A 312 12.66 -3.28 -9.09
CA VAL A 312 12.34 -4.66 -9.41
C VAL A 312 10.84 -4.80 -9.59
N VAL A 313 10.42 -5.39 -10.71
CA VAL A 313 9.03 -5.75 -11.00
C VAL A 313 8.96 -7.25 -11.17
N GLN A 314 8.19 -7.93 -10.32
CA GLN A 314 7.90 -9.35 -10.47
C GLN A 314 6.50 -9.53 -11.05
N ASN A 315 6.42 -10.00 -12.28
CA ASN A 315 5.18 -10.47 -12.87
C ASN A 315 4.87 -11.89 -12.38
N ARG A 316 3.67 -12.09 -11.84
CA ARG A 316 3.19 -13.35 -11.29
C ARG A 316 1.68 -13.52 -11.50
N TRP A 317 1.14 -14.72 -11.25
CA TRP A 317 -0.27 -15.04 -11.59
C TRP A 317 -1.01 -15.86 -10.53
N ASP A 318 -0.45 -15.99 -9.33
CA ASP A 318 -1.24 -16.45 -8.17
C ASP A 318 -2.46 -15.56 -7.96
N GLY A 319 -3.59 -16.18 -7.61
CA GLY A 319 -4.86 -15.50 -7.44
C GLY A 319 -5.55 -15.07 -8.74
N VAL A 320 -4.88 -15.07 -9.90
CA VAL A 320 -5.49 -14.70 -11.19
C VAL A 320 -6.33 -15.86 -11.75
N PRO A 321 -7.67 -15.69 -11.91
CA PRO A 321 -8.54 -16.73 -12.44
C PRO A 321 -8.17 -17.13 -13.86
N GLY A 322 -8.42 -18.40 -14.23
CA GLY A 322 -8.09 -18.92 -15.56
C GLY A 322 -8.82 -18.22 -16.70
N GLU A 323 -9.97 -17.60 -16.42
CA GLU A 323 -10.78 -16.83 -17.36
C GLU A 323 -10.25 -15.41 -17.62
N CYS A 324 -9.28 -14.95 -16.83
CA CYS A 324 -8.51 -13.75 -17.10
C CYS A 324 -7.27 -14.17 -17.91
N ALA A 325 -7.29 -13.94 -19.21
CA ALA A 325 -6.24 -14.43 -20.10
C ALA A 325 -4.87 -13.82 -19.72
N ARG A 326 -3.92 -14.71 -19.39
CA ARG A 326 -2.55 -14.33 -19.06
C ARG A 326 -1.82 -13.93 -20.34
N PRO A 327 -1.07 -12.82 -20.34
CA PRO A 327 -0.31 -12.41 -21.51
C PRO A 327 0.85 -13.37 -21.75
N SER A 328 1.25 -13.54 -23.00
CA SER A 328 2.48 -14.24 -23.35
C SER A 328 3.72 -13.44 -22.92
N GLY A 329 4.87 -14.10 -22.85
CA GLY A 329 6.15 -13.42 -22.62
C GLY A 329 6.43 -12.35 -23.70
N GLU A 330 6.06 -12.61 -24.95
CA GLU A 330 6.18 -11.67 -26.05
C GLU A 330 5.24 -10.47 -25.94
N GLU A 331 4.01 -10.65 -25.43
CA GLU A 331 3.10 -9.55 -25.13
C GLU A 331 3.67 -8.64 -24.04
N LEU A 332 4.16 -9.21 -22.95
CA LEU A 332 4.79 -8.44 -21.86
C LEU A 332 6.05 -7.71 -22.35
N GLN A 333 6.88 -8.37 -23.16
CA GLN A 333 8.09 -7.76 -23.71
C GLN A 333 7.77 -6.60 -24.66
N ARG A 334 6.75 -6.73 -25.51
CA ARG A 334 6.33 -5.62 -26.40
C ARG A 334 5.91 -4.38 -25.61
N VAL A 335 5.10 -4.54 -24.56
CA VAL A 335 4.73 -3.41 -23.69
C VAL A 335 5.96 -2.77 -23.06
N LEU A 336 6.91 -3.59 -22.57
CA LEU A 336 8.15 -3.10 -21.99
C LEU A 336 9.01 -2.32 -23.00
N ASP A 337 9.18 -2.85 -24.21
CA ASP A 337 9.93 -2.22 -25.29
C ASP A 337 9.29 -0.89 -25.71
N ASP A 338 7.97 -0.85 -25.82
CA ASP A 338 7.21 0.36 -26.16
C ASP A 338 7.43 1.48 -25.13
N VAL A 339 7.42 1.14 -23.84
CA VAL A 339 7.64 2.13 -22.75
C VAL A 339 9.11 2.59 -22.68
N LEU A 340 10.05 1.71 -23.00
CA LEU A 340 11.49 2.01 -23.03
C LEU A 340 11.94 2.76 -24.28
N LYS A 341 11.09 2.81 -25.33
CA LYS A 341 11.39 3.47 -26.59
C LYS A 341 11.95 4.89 -26.40
N GLY A 342 13.10 5.15 -27.01
CA GLY A 342 13.81 6.42 -26.95
C GLY A 342 14.60 6.67 -25.65
N LYS A 343 14.73 5.66 -24.76
CA LYS A 343 15.47 5.74 -23.49
C LYS A 343 16.58 4.70 -23.38
N GLU A 344 16.80 3.90 -24.41
CA GLU A 344 17.67 2.72 -24.45
C GLU A 344 19.13 3.04 -24.11
N ASP A 345 19.56 4.27 -24.42
CA ASP A 345 20.90 4.77 -24.09
C ASP A 345 21.07 5.14 -22.61
N THR A 346 19.99 5.24 -21.83
CA THR A 346 20.03 5.74 -20.44
C THR A 346 19.38 4.80 -19.43
N LEU A 347 18.54 3.88 -19.90
CA LEU A 347 17.82 2.90 -19.09
C LEU A 347 17.63 1.62 -19.91
N LYS A 348 18.02 0.49 -19.31
CA LYS A 348 17.81 -0.84 -19.84
C LYS A 348 17.02 -1.69 -18.86
N ALA A 349 16.27 -2.65 -19.40
CA ALA A 349 15.69 -3.71 -18.60
C ALA A 349 16.68 -4.85 -18.39
N GLY A 350 16.63 -5.47 -17.21
CA GLY A 350 17.30 -6.74 -16.88
C GLY A 350 16.29 -7.75 -16.33
N GLY A 351 16.75 -8.96 -16.03
CA GLY A 351 15.93 -10.06 -15.52
C GLY A 351 16.41 -10.63 -14.18
N ILE A 352 15.91 -11.81 -13.83
CA ILE A 352 16.26 -12.49 -12.58
C ILE A 352 17.75 -12.86 -12.51
N ASP A 353 18.37 -13.21 -13.64
CA ASP A 353 19.80 -13.52 -13.68
C ASP A 353 20.65 -12.30 -13.31
N ASP A 354 20.22 -11.10 -13.71
CA ASP A 354 20.89 -9.85 -13.34
C ASP A 354 20.74 -9.57 -11.83
N VAL A 355 19.54 -9.78 -11.28
CA VAL A 355 19.27 -9.65 -9.83
C VAL A 355 20.21 -10.55 -9.02
N LEU A 356 20.41 -11.80 -9.47
CA LEU A 356 21.15 -12.80 -8.72
C LEU A 356 22.67 -12.70 -8.86
N ASN A 357 23.16 -12.25 -10.01
CA ASN A 357 24.57 -12.37 -10.35
C ASN A 357 25.32 -11.04 -10.44
N LYS A 358 24.63 -9.89 -10.53
CA LYS A 358 25.29 -8.59 -10.62
C LYS A 358 25.34 -7.86 -9.28
N SER A 359 26.39 -7.06 -9.12
CA SER A 359 26.47 -6.06 -8.06
C SER A 359 25.60 -4.84 -8.36
N VAL A 360 25.32 -4.04 -7.33
CA VAL A 360 24.59 -2.76 -7.49
C VAL A 360 25.31 -1.84 -8.49
N GLN A 361 26.64 -1.79 -8.43
CA GLN A 361 27.47 -0.98 -9.31
C GLN A 361 27.39 -1.45 -10.78
N GLN A 362 27.50 -2.77 -11.04
CA GLN A 362 27.38 -3.31 -12.39
C GLN A 362 26.02 -2.99 -13.03
N LEU A 363 24.92 -3.14 -12.27
CA LEU A 363 23.58 -2.79 -12.74
C LEU A 363 23.49 -1.31 -13.14
N ARG A 364 24.08 -0.41 -12.34
CA ARG A 364 24.10 1.03 -12.64
C ARG A 364 24.97 1.37 -13.85
N ASP A 365 26.17 0.80 -13.95
CA ASP A 365 27.11 1.04 -15.05
C ASP A 365 26.56 0.55 -16.39
N GLU A 366 25.90 -0.61 -16.38
CA GLU A 366 25.21 -1.17 -17.53
C GLU A 366 23.85 -0.52 -17.81
N LYS A 367 23.43 0.42 -16.95
CA LYS A 367 22.14 1.13 -16.99
C LYS A 367 20.93 0.20 -16.85
N MET A 368 21.12 -1.03 -16.37
CA MET A 368 20.08 -2.03 -16.08
C MET A 368 19.43 -1.71 -14.74
N ARG A 369 18.45 -0.80 -14.77
CA ARG A 369 17.84 -0.23 -13.55
C ARG A 369 16.35 -0.55 -13.42
N LEU A 370 15.75 -1.16 -14.44
CA LEU A 370 14.44 -1.78 -14.37
C LEU A 370 14.61 -3.30 -14.48
N LEU A 371 14.41 -4.05 -13.40
CA LEU A 371 14.59 -5.50 -13.38
C LEU A 371 13.22 -6.18 -13.44
N VAL A 372 12.84 -6.69 -14.59
CA VAL A 372 11.54 -7.33 -14.82
C VAL A 372 11.71 -8.84 -14.76
N CYS A 373 11.13 -9.45 -13.74
CA CYS A 373 11.20 -10.89 -13.50
C CYS A 373 9.82 -11.51 -13.70
N GLN A 374 9.77 -12.79 -14.11
CA GLN A 374 8.51 -13.51 -14.33
C GLN A 374 8.54 -14.84 -13.57
N ASN A 375 7.49 -15.14 -12.81
CA ASN A 375 7.33 -16.43 -12.09
C ASN A 375 8.56 -16.87 -11.29
N VAL A 376 9.26 -15.93 -10.67
CA VAL A 376 10.42 -16.24 -9.84
C VAL A 376 9.98 -17.09 -8.65
N ARG A 377 10.68 -18.21 -8.44
CA ARG A 377 10.47 -19.02 -7.25
C ARG A 377 10.73 -18.18 -6.00
N GLN A 378 9.78 -18.18 -5.08
CA GLN A 378 9.84 -17.37 -3.88
C GLN A 378 9.40 -18.14 -2.64
N VAL A 379 9.71 -17.57 -1.48
CA VAL A 379 9.21 -18.00 -0.18
C VAL A 379 8.65 -16.79 0.56
N SER A 380 7.63 -16.99 1.40
CA SER A 380 7.06 -15.91 2.22
C SER A 380 6.53 -16.43 3.54
N ASN A 381 6.40 -15.54 4.53
CA ASN A 381 5.68 -15.82 5.78
C ASN A 381 4.15 -15.84 5.63
N TYR A 382 3.61 -15.50 4.45
CA TYR A 382 2.17 -15.48 4.20
C TYR A 382 1.54 -16.85 4.34
N ASP A 383 0.39 -16.86 4.99
CA ASP A 383 -0.45 -18.01 5.23
C ASP A 383 -1.89 -17.51 5.37
N ASP A 384 -2.84 -18.08 4.61
CA ASP A 384 -4.20 -17.53 4.52
C ASP A 384 -4.87 -17.41 5.89
N ASP A 385 -4.68 -18.39 6.76
CA ASP A 385 -5.26 -18.41 8.10
C ASP A 385 -4.54 -17.43 9.03
N ALA A 386 -3.21 -17.37 8.98
CA ALA A 386 -2.44 -16.46 9.82
C ALA A 386 -2.60 -14.99 9.42
N ASN A 387 -2.73 -14.69 8.13
CA ASN A 387 -2.93 -13.33 7.62
C ASN A 387 -4.39 -12.87 7.77
N ALA A 388 -5.35 -13.78 7.92
CA ALA A 388 -6.75 -13.47 8.24
C ALA A 388 -6.92 -12.98 9.70
N THR A 389 -6.37 -11.82 10.02
CA THR A 389 -6.33 -11.25 11.37
C THR A 389 -6.67 -9.76 11.40
N LEU A 390 -7.15 -9.30 12.56
CA LEU A 390 -7.34 -7.87 12.87
C LEU A 390 -6.28 -7.31 13.82
N ASP A 391 -5.50 -8.19 14.46
CA ASP A 391 -4.54 -7.79 15.49
C ASP A 391 -3.08 -8.12 15.13
N GLY A 392 -2.83 -8.98 14.15
CA GLY A 392 -1.47 -9.30 13.67
C GLY A 392 -0.70 -10.33 14.50
N GLY A 393 -1.24 -10.88 15.58
CA GLY A 393 -0.55 -11.84 16.45
C GLY A 393 -0.11 -13.11 15.73
N SER A 394 -1.01 -13.71 14.94
CA SER A 394 -0.70 -14.88 14.10
C SER A 394 0.39 -14.61 13.06
N MET A 395 0.51 -13.38 12.56
CA MET A 395 1.56 -12.98 11.62
C MET A 395 2.92 -12.83 12.34
N VAL A 396 2.91 -12.31 13.57
CA VAL A 396 4.09 -12.28 14.44
C VAL A 396 4.62 -13.70 14.66
N ASP A 397 3.76 -14.64 15.03
CA ASP A 397 4.14 -16.04 15.25
C ASP A 397 4.78 -16.67 14.00
N LYS A 398 4.23 -16.39 12.80
CA LYS A 398 4.79 -16.87 11.53
C LYS A 398 6.18 -16.31 11.25
N LEU A 399 6.39 -15.02 11.51
CA LEU A 399 7.69 -14.37 11.33
C LEU A 399 8.73 -14.88 12.33
N GLU A 400 8.35 -15.07 13.59
CA GLU A 400 9.23 -15.67 14.60
C GLU A 400 9.64 -17.08 14.21
N LYS A 401 8.68 -17.92 13.80
CA LYS A 401 8.97 -19.27 13.30
C LYS A 401 9.87 -19.27 12.06
N MET A 402 9.62 -18.36 11.11
CA MET A 402 10.47 -18.21 9.93
C MET A 402 11.89 -17.77 10.30
N ALA A 403 12.05 -16.99 11.38
CA ALA A 403 13.36 -16.58 11.87
C ALA A 403 14.12 -17.68 12.63
N GLU A 404 13.43 -18.68 13.16
CA GLU A 404 14.04 -19.88 13.75
C GLU A 404 14.64 -20.80 12.68
N GLU A 405 13.96 -20.92 11.53
CA GLU A 405 14.43 -21.67 10.37
C GLU A 405 14.38 -20.82 9.09
N PRO A 406 15.31 -19.86 8.91
CA PRO A 406 15.31 -18.98 7.75
C PRO A 406 15.41 -19.79 6.44
N PRO A 407 14.55 -19.50 5.44
CA PRO A 407 14.50 -20.30 4.23
C PRO A 407 15.73 -20.09 3.36
N LYS A 408 16.23 -21.15 2.71
CA LYS A 408 17.46 -21.11 1.92
C LYS A 408 17.23 -21.47 0.45
N GLY A 409 18.08 -20.95 -0.42
CA GLY A 409 18.08 -21.27 -1.85
C GLY A 409 16.94 -20.65 -2.66
N PHE A 410 16.15 -19.73 -2.10
CA PHE A 410 15.12 -19.01 -2.84
C PHE A 410 15.71 -17.73 -3.47
N PRO A 411 15.49 -17.48 -4.77
CA PRO A 411 15.88 -16.21 -5.41
C PRO A 411 15.25 -14.97 -4.77
N LEU A 412 14.09 -15.15 -4.13
CA LEU A 412 13.29 -14.10 -3.56
C LEU A 412 12.62 -14.56 -2.26
N THR A 413 12.68 -13.72 -1.24
CA THR A 413 11.97 -13.88 0.03
C THR A 413 11.07 -12.67 0.24
N LEU A 414 9.77 -12.91 0.44
CA LEU A 414 8.80 -11.86 0.74
C LEU A 414 8.44 -11.90 2.23
N LEU A 415 8.71 -10.80 2.92
CA LEU A 415 8.26 -10.54 4.29
C LEU A 415 6.96 -9.74 4.21
N GLN A 416 5.83 -10.45 4.24
CA GLN A 416 4.49 -9.92 4.11
C GLN A 416 4.01 -9.39 5.47
N CYS A 417 3.81 -8.07 5.53
CA CYS A 417 3.41 -7.32 6.71
C CYS A 417 1.93 -6.93 6.67
N GLN A 418 1.25 -7.20 5.56
CA GLN A 418 -0.16 -6.91 5.38
C GLN A 418 -1.06 -8.04 5.89
N ALA A 419 -2.12 -7.67 6.61
CA ALA A 419 -3.17 -8.58 7.01
C ALA A 419 -4.25 -8.64 5.92
N THR A 420 -4.98 -9.76 5.87
CA THR A 420 -6.11 -10.00 4.98
C THR A 420 -7.39 -10.20 5.80
N PRO A 421 -7.87 -9.20 6.57
CA PRO A 421 -9.14 -9.31 7.29
C PRO A 421 -10.34 -9.52 6.35
N THR A 422 -10.15 -9.32 5.05
CA THR A 422 -11.06 -9.69 3.97
C THR A 422 -11.26 -11.21 3.83
N ASN A 423 -10.38 -12.03 4.41
CA ASN A 423 -10.57 -13.48 4.59
C ASN A 423 -11.49 -13.81 5.77
N ILE A 424 -11.78 -12.87 6.67
CA ILE A 424 -12.67 -13.08 7.82
C ILE A 424 -14.10 -12.75 7.38
N ARG A 425 -14.89 -13.78 7.11
CA ARG A 425 -16.27 -13.66 6.60
C ARG A 425 -17.11 -12.61 7.35
N ASP A 426 -17.12 -12.67 8.68
CA ASP A 426 -17.98 -11.79 9.49
C ASP A 426 -17.51 -10.33 9.42
N VAL A 427 -16.20 -10.10 9.27
CA VAL A 427 -15.61 -8.76 9.07
C VAL A 427 -16.04 -8.19 7.72
N VAL A 428 -16.02 -9.01 6.66
CA VAL A 428 -16.49 -8.59 5.34
C VAL A 428 -17.96 -8.19 5.38
N ILE A 429 -18.82 -9.02 5.99
CA ILE A 429 -20.25 -8.72 6.13
C ILE A 429 -20.44 -7.42 6.90
N ALA A 430 -19.78 -7.27 8.06
CA ALA A 430 -19.88 -6.09 8.88
C ALA A 430 -19.42 -4.81 8.15
N SER A 431 -18.33 -4.89 7.38
CA SER A 431 -17.74 -3.72 6.69
C SER A 431 -18.57 -3.27 5.48
N VAL A 432 -19.23 -4.19 4.78
CA VAL A 432 -19.97 -3.90 3.56
C VAL A 432 -21.45 -3.61 3.82
N VAL A 433 -22.07 -4.35 4.73
CA VAL A 433 -23.53 -4.35 4.92
C VAL A 433 -23.92 -3.47 6.11
N ASP A 434 -23.15 -3.55 7.20
CA ASP A 434 -23.54 -2.96 8.48
C ASP A 434 -22.82 -1.64 8.81
N CYS A 435 -21.73 -1.33 8.10
CA CYS A 435 -20.91 -0.13 8.30
C CYS A 435 -20.88 0.76 7.05
N ASP A 436 -20.59 2.06 7.24
CA ASP A 436 -20.45 3.02 6.13
C ASP A 436 -19.22 2.66 5.27
N VAL A 437 -19.26 3.09 4.02
CA VAL A 437 -18.36 2.74 2.90
C VAL A 437 -16.89 3.11 3.14
N SER A 438 -16.63 4.02 4.07
CA SER A 438 -15.32 4.47 4.55
C SER A 438 -14.59 3.43 5.42
N THR A 439 -15.24 2.33 5.80
CA THR A 439 -14.76 1.35 6.79
C THR A 439 -13.97 0.17 6.18
N SER A 440 -13.03 0.41 5.26
CA SER A 440 -12.19 -0.69 4.75
C SER A 440 -11.49 -1.43 5.90
N PRO A 441 -11.69 -2.75 6.08
CA PRO A 441 -11.03 -3.50 7.15
C PRO A 441 -9.50 -3.57 6.95
N LEU A 442 -8.99 -3.29 5.75
CA LEU A 442 -7.55 -3.16 5.51
C LEU A 442 -6.96 -1.94 6.25
N LEU A 443 -7.69 -0.82 6.33
CA LEU A 443 -7.22 0.40 7.00
C LEU A 443 -7.05 0.20 8.52
N VAL A 444 -7.94 -0.56 9.16
CA VAL A 444 -7.85 -0.82 10.60
C VAL A 444 -6.67 -1.72 10.93
N SER A 445 -6.47 -2.79 10.15
CA SER A 445 -5.44 -3.78 10.40
C SER A 445 -4.05 -3.25 10.12
N LYS A 446 -3.88 -2.38 9.12
CA LYS A 446 -2.59 -1.76 8.76
C LYS A 446 -1.86 -1.17 9.98
N ALA A 447 -2.47 -0.21 10.69
CA ALA A 447 -1.79 0.47 11.78
C ALA A 447 -1.55 -0.46 13.00
N VAL A 448 -2.47 -1.38 13.26
CA VAL A 448 -2.39 -2.33 14.37
C VAL A 448 -1.29 -3.36 14.13
N CYS A 449 -1.22 -3.93 12.93
CA CYS A 449 -0.23 -4.93 12.55
C CYS A 449 1.16 -4.29 12.47
N ASP A 450 1.30 -3.13 11.85
CA ASP A 450 2.58 -2.45 11.70
C ASP A 450 3.23 -2.11 13.04
N ALA A 451 2.43 -1.66 14.02
CA ALA A 451 2.92 -1.35 15.35
C ALA A 451 3.52 -2.56 16.09
N LYS A 452 3.27 -3.78 15.60
CA LYS A 452 3.86 -5.03 16.11
C LYS A 452 4.95 -5.57 15.18
N ILE A 453 4.65 -5.67 13.89
CA ILE A 453 5.48 -6.35 12.88
C ILE A 453 6.73 -5.53 12.56
N LEU A 454 6.62 -4.21 12.37
CA LEU A 454 7.77 -3.40 11.98
C LEU A 454 8.83 -3.35 13.11
N PRO A 455 8.47 -3.17 14.40
CA PRO A 455 9.43 -3.31 15.49
C PRO A 455 10.03 -4.72 15.62
N LEU A 456 9.24 -5.77 15.40
CA LEU A 456 9.70 -7.16 15.44
C LEU A 456 10.82 -7.39 14.41
N LEU A 457 10.56 -7.02 13.15
CA LEU A 457 11.54 -7.07 12.06
C LEU A 457 12.70 -6.10 12.28
N GLY A 458 12.47 -4.95 12.92
CA GLY A 458 13.54 -4.03 13.30
C GLY A 458 14.45 -4.53 14.42
N GLY A 459 14.06 -5.61 15.11
CA GLY A 459 14.76 -6.20 16.25
C GLY A 459 15.43 -7.54 15.95
N ASN A 460 15.45 -8.43 16.95
CA ASN A 460 16.18 -9.69 16.89
C ASN A 460 15.65 -10.66 15.82
N VAL A 461 14.35 -10.63 15.52
CA VAL A 461 13.74 -11.50 14.50
C VAL A 461 14.26 -11.14 13.12
N GLY A 462 14.23 -9.87 12.73
CA GLY A 462 14.79 -9.46 11.44
C GLY A 462 16.29 -9.70 11.35
N LYS A 463 17.05 -9.47 12.44
CA LYS A 463 18.47 -9.82 12.48
C LYS A 463 18.71 -11.30 12.18
N LYS A 464 18.01 -12.21 12.87
CA LYS A 464 18.10 -13.66 12.62
C LYS A 464 17.73 -14.03 11.18
N LEU A 465 16.67 -13.42 10.64
CA LEU A 465 16.28 -13.62 9.25
C LEU A 465 17.41 -13.18 8.30
N MET A 466 17.92 -11.96 8.43
CA MET A 466 18.97 -11.44 7.54
C MET A 466 20.26 -12.28 7.64
N GLU A 467 20.65 -12.70 8.84
CA GLU A 467 21.80 -13.59 9.05
C GLU A 467 21.60 -14.98 8.46
N GLY A 468 20.43 -15.59 8.68
CA GLY A 468 20.13 -16.95 8.21
C GLY A 468 19.88 -17.05 6.71
N LEU A 469 19.34 -15.98 6.10
CA LEU A 469 19.26 -15.81 4.64
C LEU A 469 20.65 -15.57 4.05
N GLY A 470 21.56 -14.92 4.78
CA GLY A 470 22.92 -14.63 4.33
C GLY A 470 22.95 -13.96 2.95
N ASP A 471 23.71 -14.56 2.02
CA ASP A 471 23.85 -14.11 0.63
C ASP A 471 22.79 -14.69 -0.32
N ASP A 472 21.76 -15.37 0.19
CA ASP A 472 20.70 -15.97 -0.61
C ASP A 472 19.56 -14.97 -0.87
N GLY A 473 19.29 -14.70 -2.15
CA GLY A 473 18.04 -14.11 -2.61
C GLY A 473 17.76 -12.67 -2.19
N LEU A 474 17.06 -11.96 -3.08
CA LEU A 474 16.52 -10.63 -2.79
C LEU A 474 15.46 -10.74 -1.69
N VAL A 475 15.40 -9.78 -0.77
CA VAL A 475 14.30 -9.69 0.20
C VAL A 475 13.42 -8.50 -0.15
N ALA A 476 12.11 -8.67 -0.10
CA ALA A 476 11.16 -7.57 -0.16
C ALA A 476 10.26 -7.54 1.08
N ILE A 477 10.09 -6.35 1.67
CA ILE A 477 9.14 -6.10 2.76
C ILE A 477 7.85 -5.57 2.13
N ASN A 478 6.83 -6.42 2.08
CA ASN A 478 5.57 -6.16 1.39
C ASN A 478 4.52 -5.67 2.37
N ASN A 479 3.85 -4.56 2.05
CA ASN A 479 2.80 -4.02 2.92
C ASN A 479 1.68 -3.33 2.12
N ASP A 480 0.49 -3.32 2.70
CA ASP A 480 -0.64 -2.48 2.25
C ASP A 480 -0.37 -1.03 2.64
N PHE A 481 -0.92 -0.08 1.88
CA PHE A 481 -0.81 1.36 2.14
C PHE A 481 0.61 1.78 2.52
N LEU A 482 1.57 1.49 1.63
CA LEU A 482 2.99 1.64 1.90
C LEU A 482 3.31 3.02 2.48
N ASP A 483 4.07 3.03 3.57
CA ASP A 483 4.45 4.25 4.28
C ASP A 483 5.96 4.34 4.51
N GLY A 484 6.38 5.51 4.99
CA GLY A 484 7.78 5.77 5.31
C GLY A 484 8.35 4.87 6.41
N ALA A 485 7.53 4.35 7.34
CA ALA A 485 7.98 3.48 8.41
C ALA A 485 8.43 2.12 7.85
N THR A 486 7.64 1.55 6.93
CA THR A 486 7.99 0.34 6.19
C THR A 486 9.28 0.54 5.38
N VAL A 487 9.41 1.69 4.71
CA VAL A 487 10.60 2.03 3.89
C VAL A 487 11.86 2.17 4.75
N GLU A 488 11.79 2.87 5.88
CA GLU A 488 12.93 3.08 6.77
C GLU A 488 13.41 1.76 7.38
N LEU A 489 12.48 0.85 7.73
CA LEU A 489 12.83 -0.50 8.15
C LEU A 489 13.57 -1.27 7.02
N ALA A 490 13.04 -1.24 5.80
CA ALA A 490 13.68 -1.93 4.67
C ALA A 490 15.09 -1.36 4.41
N MET A 491 15.25 -0.04 4.45
CA MET A 491 16.53 0.63 4.31
C MET A 491 17.51 0.25 5.42
N LYS A 492 17.05 0.19 6.68
CA LYS A 492 17.85 -0.26 7.82
C LYS A 492 18.36 -1.69 7.60
N LEU A 493 17.46 -2.63 7.34
CA LEU A 493 17.80 -4.05 7.13
C LEU A 493 18.69 -4.23 5.89
N CYS A 494 18.48 -3.41 4.85
CA CYS A 494 19.34 -3.40 3.67
C CYS A 494 20.78 -3.02 4.02
N ARG A 495 20.99 -1.96 4.82
CA ARG A 495 22.35 -1.54 5.26
C ARG A 495 23.03 -2.62 6.08
N GLU A 496 22.29 -3.20 7.03
CA GLU A 496 22.79 -4.26 7.90
C GLU A 496 23.18 -5.50 7.11
N ARG A 497 22.35 -5.92 6.14
CA ARG A 497 22.62 -7.10 5.30
C ARG A 497 23.77 -6.89 4.31
N MET A 498 23.98 -5.65 3.84
CA MET A 498 25.03 -5.31 2.87
C MET A 498 26.41 -5.10 3.49
N SER A 499 26.46 -4.84 4.80
CA SER A 499 27.70 -4.72 5.58
C SER A 499 28.40 -6.08 5.64
#